data_AF-A0A2E9TAJ0-F1
#
_entry.id   AF-A0A2E9TAJ0-F1
#
_cell.length_a   1.000
_cell.length_b   1.000
_cell.length_c   1.000
_cell.angle_alpha   90.00
_cell.angle_beta   90.00
_cell.angle_gamma   90.00
#
_symmetry.space_group_name_H-M   'P 1'
#
loop_
_entity.id
_entity.type
_entity.pdbx_description
1 polymer ?
#
loop_
_entity_poly.entity_id
_entity_poly.type
_entity_poly.pdbx_seq_one_letter_code
_entity_poly.pdbx_strand_id
1 'polypeptide(L)'
;MRMYWKEHPKGLDLALLTDQGEEVNLGGVRSLKRGIQAIAATRGYDPGRAVKGLGSLDEGKEFVLQFQPWREFVREDLVVEDEVVKAK
;
A
#
# COMPACT_ATOMS: atom_id res chain seq x y z
N MET A 1 0.49 -11.75 -12.04
CA MET A 1 0.63 -10.95 -10.80
C MET A 1 -0.47 -9.91 -10.76
N ARG A 2 -0.99 -9.55 -9.59
CA ARG A 2 -2.05 -8.55 -9.43
C ARG A 2 -1.70 -7.62 -8.28
N MET A 3 -1.89 -6.32 -8.44
CA MET A 3 -1.72 -5.36 -7.35
C MET A 3 -3.05 -4.66 -7.10
N TYR A 4 -3.50 -4.64 -5.86
CA TYR A 4 -4.79 -4.11 -5.49
C TYR A 4 -4.75 -3.53 -4.09
N TRP A 5 -5.70 -2.65 -3.80
CA TRP A 5 -5.98 -2.23 -2.44
C TRP A 5 -6.90 -3.25 -1.76
N LYS A 6 -6.54 -3.64 -0.55
CA LYS A 6 -7.30 -4.57 0.28
C LYS A 6 -7.87 -3.83 1.48
N GLU A 7 -9.14 -4.07 1.82
CA GLU A 7 -9.74 -3.47 3.00
C GLU A 7 -9.01 -3.89 4.27
N HIS A 8 -8.77 -2.93 5.15
CA HIS A 8 -8.28 -3.16 6.49
C HIS A 8 -9.24 -2.48 7.47
N PRO A 9 -9.47 -3.00 8.70
CA PRO A 9 -10.41 -2.42 9.67
C PRO A 9 -10.21 -0.93 10.01
N LYS A 10 -9.06 -0.37 9.65
CA LYS A 10 -8.71 1.04 9.86
C LYS A 10 -8.22 1.72 8.59
N GLY A 11 -8.43 1.18 7.40
CA GLY A 11 -7.91 1.78 6.17
C GLY A 11 -7.76 0.76 5.05
N LEU A 12 -6.66 0.83 4.31
CA LEU A 12 -6.41 -0.04 3.15
C LEU A 12 -4.96 -0.52 3.15
N ASP A 13 -4.74 -1.74 2.71
CA ASP A 13 -3.42 -2.32 2.46
C ASP A 13 -3.15 -2.42 0.97
N LEU A 14 -1.95 -2.04 0.53
CA LEU A 14 -1.52 -2.32 -0.83
C LEU A 14 -0.97 -3.75 -0.84
N ALA A 15 -1.60 -4.62 -1.63
CA ALA A 15 -1.22 -6.02 -1.73
C ALA A 15 -0.76 -6.35 -3.15
N LEU A 16 0.25 -7.20 -3.25
CA LEU A 16 0.70 -7.82 -4.49
C LEU A 16 0.49 -9.32 -4.41
N LEU A 17 -0.34 -9.84 -5.30
CA LEU A 17 -0.47 -11.27 -5.55
C LEU A 17 0.57 -11.70 -6.59
N THR A 18 1.54 -12.52 -6.17
CA THR A 18 2.57 -13.10 -7.05
C THR A 18 1.96 -14.18 -7.96
N ASP A 19 2.70 -14.58 -8.98
CA ASP A 19 2.35 -15.72 -9.85
C ASP A 19 2.29 -17.05 -9.08
N GLN A 20 3.01 -17.14 -7.96
CA GLN A 20 3.01 -18.30 -7.07
C GLN A 20 1.77 -18.35 -6.14
N GLY A 21 0.88 -17.34 -6.22
CA GLY A 21 -0.30 -17.22 -5.38
C GLY A 21 0.00 -16.69 -3.96
N GLU A 22 1.19 -16.13 -3.73
CA GLU A 22 1.55 -15.49 -2.47
C GLU A 22 1.09 -14.02 -2.47
N GLU A 23 0.44 -13.59 -1.39
CA GLU A 23 0.06 -12.18 -1.19
C GLU A 23 1.13 -11.47 -0.35
N VAL A 24 1.76 -10.46 -0.94
CA VAL A 24 2.79 -9.64 -0.29
C VAL A 24 2.18 -8.29 0.10
N ASN A 25 2.30 -7.90 1.36
CA ASN A 25 1.92 -6.56 1.81
C ASN A 25 3.02 -5.56 1.43
N LEU A 26 2.65 -4.55 0.65
CA LEU A 26 3.52 -3.49 0.14
C LEU A 26 3.36 -2.18 0.92
N GLY A 27 2.69 -2.23 2.06
CA GLY A 27 2.36 -1.09 2.90
C GLY A 27 0.86 -0.82 2.92
N GLY A 28 0.50 0.39 3.33
CA GLY A 28 -0.90 0.76 3.42
C GLY A 28 -1.17 2.13 4.02
N VAL A 29 -2.45 2.45 4.09
CA VAL A 29 -3.01 3.66 4.69
C VAL A 29 -3.89 3.30 5.87
N ARG A 30 -3.86 4.13 6.91
CA ARG A 30 -4.58 3.93 8.17
C ARG A 30 -5.19 5.23 8.67
N SER A 31 -6.47 5.19 8.99
CA SER A 31 -7.20 6.22 9.72
C SER A 31 -6.77 6.24 11.19
N LEU A 32 -6.30 7.41 11.62
CA LEU A 32 -5.97 7.73 13.01
C LEU A 32 -6.89 8.83 13.53
N LYS A 33 -6.91 9.03 14.86
CA LYS A 33 -7.71 10.11 15.49
C LYS A 33 -7.32 11.52 15.02
N ARG A 34 -6.13 11.71 14.45
CA ARG A 34 -5.57 13.01 14.02
C ARG A 34 -5.21 13.03 12.53
N GLY A 35 -5.97 12.32 11.71
CA GLY A 35 -5.76 12.24 10.25
C GLY A 35 -5.34 10.85 9.79
N ILE A 36 -4.77 10.77 8.59
CA ILE A 36 -4.35 9.51 7.97
C ILE A 36 -2.85 9.29 8.15
N GLN A 37 -2.46 8.05 8.39
CA GLN A 37 -1.10 7.56 8.30
C GLN A 37 -0.94 6.77 7.01
N ALA A 38 0.18 6.95 6.32
CA ALA A 38 0.56 6.14 5.17
C ALA A 38 1.95 5.55 5.40
N ILE A 39 2.17 4.32 4.95
CA ILE A 39 3.44 3.60 5.06
C ILE A 39 3.69 2.76 3.81
N ALA A 40 4.89 2.83 3.25
CA ALA A 40 5.34 1.94 2.17
C ALA A 40 6.25 0.84 2.73
N ALA A 41 5.92 -0.43 2.47
CA ALA A 41 6.71 -1.56 2.92
C ALA A 41 7.73 -1.96 1.84
N THR A 42 8.95 -1.45 1.98
CA THR A 42 10.12 -1.76 1.15
C THR A 42 11.25 -2.29 2.04
N ARG A 43 12.24 -2.96 1.47
CA ARG A 43 13.37 -3.52 2.22
C ARG A 43 14.24 -2.40 2.78
N GLY A 44 14.75 -2.61 3.99
CA GLY A 44 15.55 -1.63 4.74
C GLY A 44 14.70 -0.65 5.55
N TYR A 45 15.34 0.00 6.53
CA TYR A 45 14.73 1.05 7.33
C TYR A 45 14.95 2.41 6.68
N ASP A 46 13.88 3.12 6.37
CA ASP A 46 13.92 4.50 5.90
C ASP A 46 12.75 5.27 6.54
N PRO A 47 13.03 6.26 7.40
CA PRO A 47 11.99 7.02 8.10
C PRO A 47 11.12 7.84 7.15
N GLY A 48 11.56 8.11 5.91
CA GLY A 48 10.78 8.81 4.88
C GLY A 48 9.61 7.99 4.33
N ARG A 49 9.58 6.67 4.57
CA ARG A 49 8.55 5.76 4.05
C ARG A 49 7.27 5.73 4.87
N ALA A 50 7.17 6.55 5.92
CA ALA A 50 6.00 6.66 6.75
C ALA A 50 5.68 8.13 7.04
N VAL A 51 4.44 8.52 6.78
CA VAL A 51 3.92 9.86 7.08
C VAL A 51 2.64 9.75 7.90
N LYS A 52 2.36 10.77 8.72
CA LYS A 52 1.16 10.87 9.55
C LYS A 52 0.55 12.26 9.40
N GLY A 53 -0.76 12.35 9.60
CA GLY A 53 -1.50 13.62 9.59
C GLY A 53 -1.97 14.04 8.20
N LEU A 54 -2.00 13.10 7.24
CA LEU A 54 -2.56 13.36 5.92
C LEU A 54 -4.08 13.63 6.02
N GLY A 55 -4.59 14.44 5.10
CA GLY A 55 -5.97 14.91 5.11
C GLY A 55 -6.98 13.88 4.57
N SER A 56 -6.53 12.89 3.79
CA SER A 56 -7.40 11.90 3.18
C SER A 56 -6.73 10.53 2.96
N LEU A 57 -7.55 9.50 2.72
CA LEU A 57 -7.03 8.18 2.36
C LEU A 57 -6.35 8.19 0.99
N ASP A 58 -6.88 8.95 0.03
CA ASP A 58 -6.32 9.01 -1.33
C ASP A 58 -4.95 9.67 -1.35
N GLU A 59 -4.73 10.73 -0.57
CA GLU A 59 -3.41 11.32 -0.35
C GLU A 59 -2.42 10.29 0.23
N GLY A 60 -2.91 9.42 1.13
CA GLY A 60 -2.11 8.32 1.64
C GLY A 60 -1.80 7.25 0.59
N LYS A 61 -2.76 6.93 -0.29
CA LYS A 61 -2.54 5.97 -1.37
C LYS A 61 -1.46 6.50 -2.32
N GLU A 62 -1.59 7.76 -2.76
CA GLU A 62 -0.60 8.41 -3.60
C GLU A 62 0.79 8.36 -2.98
N PHE A 63 0.91 8.69 -1.69
CA PHE A 63 2.17 8.57 -0.95
C PHE A 63 2.76 7.17 -1.06
N VAL A 64 1.99 6.11 -0.78
CA VAL A 64 2.48 4.72 -0.88
C VAL A 64 2.92 4.38 -2.31
N LEU A 65 2.15 4.78 -3.32
CA LEU A 65 2.46 4.50 -4.73
C LEU A 65 3.71 5.24 -5.22
N GLN A 66 3.99 6.43 -4.72
CA GLN A 66 5.20 7.19 -5.06
C GLN A 66 6.50 6.46 -4.70
N PHE A 67 6.50 5.66 -3.61
CA PHE A 67 7.64 4.84 -3.22
C PHE A 67 7.83 3.58 -4.07
N GLN A 68 6.81 3.23 -4.88
CA GLN A 68 6.82 2.05 -5.75
C GLN A 68 7.30 0.77 -5.04
N PRO A 69 6.69 0.41 -3.89
CA PRO A 69 7.17 -0.69 -3.04
C PRO A 69 7.23 -2.05 -3.72
N TRP A 70 6.47 -2.26 -4.80
CA TRP A 70 6.48 -3.48 -5.60
C TRP A 70 7.77 -3.68 -6.42
N ARG A 71 8.58 -2.64 -6.66
CA ARG A 71 9.77 -2.71 -7.52
C ARG A 71 10.81 -3.74 -7.08
N GLU A 72 10.78 -4.12 -5.80
CA GLU A 72 11.68 -5.14 -5.25
C GLU A 72 11.20 -6.57 -5.52
N PHE A 73 9.93 -6.73 -5.88
CA PHE A 73 9.27 -8.00 -6.17
C PHE A 73 9.02 -8.19 -7.67
N VAL A 74 8.77 -7.09 -8.40
CA VAL A 74 8.41 -7.10 -9.83
C VAL A 74 9.22 -6.03 -10.57
N ARG A 75 9.78 -6.40 -11.72
CA ARG A 75 10.56 -5.47 -12.58
C ARG A 75 9.70 -4.71 -13.59
N GLU A 76 8.49 -5.18 -13.84
CA GLU A 76 7.53 -4.58 -14.76
C GLU A 76 6.75 -3.44 -14.09
N ASP A 77 6.32 -2.48 -14.90
CA ASP A 77 5.43 -1.40 -14.46
C ASP A 77 4.04 -1.97 -14.20
N LEU A 78 3.80 -2.38 -12.95
CA LEU A 78 2.53 -2.93 -12.51
C LEU A 78 1.57 -1.80 -12.15
N VAL A 79 0.36 -1.85 -12.69
CA VAL A 79 -0.71 -0.88 -12.40
C VAL A 79 -1.57 -1.42 -11.27
N VAL A 80 -1.95 -0.55 -10.33
CA VAL A 80 -2.89 -0.89 -9.26
C VAL A 80 -4.28 -1.03 -9.85
N GLU A 81 -4.97 -2.12 -9.52
CA GLU A 81 -6.38 -2.30 -9.88
C GLU A 81 -7.26 -1.32 -9.10
N ASP A 82 -8.26 -0.76 -9.78
CA ASP A 82 -9.21 0.21 -9.19
C ASP A 82 -10.13 -0.44 -8.14
N GLU A 83 -10.29 -1.76 -8.22
CA GLU A 83 -11.14 -2.52 -7.31
C GLU A 83 -10.47 -2.74 -5.95
N VAL A 84 -11.18 -2.35 -4.89
CA VAL A 84 -10.77 -2.65 -3.51
C VAL A 84 -11.28 -4.03 -3.12
N VAL A 85 -10.36 -4.95 -2.81
CA VAL A 85 -10.67 -6.31 -2.38
C VAL A 85 -11.05 -6.32 -0.90
N LYS A 86 -12.22 -6.87 -0.56
CA LYS A 86 -12.62 -7.02 0.85
C LYS A 86 -11.72 -8.02 1.56
N ALA A 87 -11.32 -7.70 2.80
CA ALA A 87 -10.73 -8.71 3.68
C ALA A 87 -11.78 -9.79 3.96
N LYS A 88 -11.41 -11.04 3.70
CA LYS A 88 -12.25 -12.21 3.94
C LYS A 88 -12.29 -12.58 5.43
#